data_AF-A0A9J7ZXM5-F1
#
_entry.id   AF-A0A9J7ZXM5-F1
#
_cell.length_a   1.000
_cell.length_b   1.000
_cell.length_c   1.000
_cell.angle_alpha   90.00
_cell.angle_beta   90.00
_cell.angle_gamma   90.00
#
_symmetry.space_group_name_H-M   'P 1'
#
loop_
_entity.id
_entity.type
_entity.pdbx_description
1 polymer ?
#
loop_
_entity_poly.entity_id
_entity_poly.type
_entity_poly.pdbx_seq_one_letter_code
_entity_poly.pdbx_strand_id
1 'polypeptide(L)'
;RASQPQADPFQNLLVYRDLKRAILQRVGRTPEQHRQRFRTLTLEESGRPFVMAQQLRDSCRKWLMADSSDVEDVIDRVVLEQFVAKLPRKTAQWVQCHRPTSLNQAIQLAEDQMVACPGVGDPLPSATLSLSLFPSPLPLQTCTSS
;
A
#
# COMPACT_ATOMS: atom_id res chain seq x y z
N ARG A 1 19.70 49.79 -26.50
CA ARG A 1 20.35 48.49 -26.17
C ARG A 1 19.52 47.85 -25.07
N ALA A 2 18.55 47.01 -25.43
CA ALA A 2 17.64 46.39 -24.46
C ALA A 2 18.41 45.29 -23.70
N SER A 3 18.50 45.43 -22.38
CA SER A 3 19.09 44.43 -21.49
C SER A 3 18.16 43.22 -21.43
N GLN A 4 18.60 42.07 -21.95
CA GLN A 4 17.89 40.80 -21.78
C GLN A 4 17.85 40.41 -20.30
N PRO A 5 16.69 39.96 -19.77
CA PRO A 5 16.61 39.45 -18.41
C PRO A 5 17.43 38.16 -18.32
N GLN A 6 18.46 38.16 -17.48
CA GLN A 6 19.22 36.97 -17.13
C GLN A 6 18.27 36.01 -16.42
N ALA A 7 17.97 34.87 -17.05
CA ALA A 7 17.22 33.79 -16.41
C ALA A 7 17.97 33.35 -15.15
N ASP A 8 17.28 33.39 -14.02
CA ASP A 8 17.81 33.03 -12.71
C ASP A 8 18.42 31.61 -12.76
N PRO A 9 19.73 31.43 -12.46
CA PRO A 9 20.40 30.14 -12.48
C PRO A 9 19.71 29.08 -11.60
N PHE A 10 18.99 29.52 -10.55
CA PHE A 10 18.29 28.62 -9.64
C PHE A 10 16.99 28.04 -10.22
N GLN A 11 16.37 28.71 -11.21
CA GLN A 11 15.19 28.17 -11.89
C GLN A 11 15.52 26.90 -12.68
N ASN A 12 16.70 26.86 -13.31
CA ASN A 12 17.18 25.66 -14.01
C ASN A 12 17.51 24.50 -13.07
N LEU A 13 17.88 24.78 -11.82
CA LEU A 13 18.14 23.73 -10.82
C LEU A 13 16.87 23.00 -10.40
N LEU A 14 15.75 23.72 -10.28
CA LEU A 14 14.43 23.12 -10.04
C LEU A 14 13.99 22.27 -11.24
N VAL A 15 14.17 22.78 -12.46
CA VAL A 15 13.92 22.02 -13.70
C VAL A 15 14.79 20.76 -13.76
N TYR A 16 16.07 20.84 -13.41
CA TYR A 16 16.96 19.68 -13.37
C TYR A 16 16.54 18.66 -12.29
N ARG A 17 16.16 19.14 -11.10
CA ARG A 17 15.68 18.28 -10.01
C ARG A 17 14.43 17.52 -10.43
N ASP A 18 13.49 18.20 -11.07
CA ASP A 18 12.23 17.60 -11.53
C ASP A 18 12.44 16.67 -12.72
N LEU A 19 13.32 17.02 -13.67
CA LEU A 19 13.73 16.12 -14.76
C LEU A 19 14.43 14.88 -14.21
N LYS A 20 15.35 15.03 -13.26
CA LYS A 20 16.02 13.91 -12.59
C LYS A 20 15.02 13.02 -11.88
N ARG A 21 14.05 13.59 -11.15
CA ARG A 21 12.96 12.85 -10.51
C ARG A 21 12.11 12.11 -11.53
N ALA A 22 11.65 12.78 -12.59
CA ALA A 22 10.83 12.20 -13.64
C ALA A 22 11.56 11.08 -14.40
N ILE A 23 12.85 11.26 -14.72
CA ILE A 23 13.68 10.24 -15.35
C ILE A 23 13.87 9.04 -14.40
N LEU A 24 14.18 9.26 -13.12
CA LEU A 24 14.31 8.18 -12.14
C LEU A 24 12.99 7.41 -11.94
N GLN A 25 11.85 8.11 -11.98
CA GLN A 25 10.51 7.50 -11.97
C GLN A 25 10.26 6.64 -13.22
N ARG A 26 10.67 7.12 -14.40
CA ARG A 26 10.43 6.42 -15.68
C ARG A 26 11.41 5.28 -15.95
N VAL A 27 12.64 5.36 -15.43
CA VAL A 27 13.73 4.39 -15.63
C VAL A 27 13.70 3.26 -14.58
N GLY A 28 12.72 3.25 -13.68
CA GLY A 28 12.47 2.09 -12.81
C GLY A 28 13.46 1.96 -11.65
N ARG A 29 13.73 3.06 -10.94
CA ARG A 29 14.30 3.02 -9.59
C ARG A 29 13.54 3.93 -8.64
N THR A 30 12.26 3.65 -8.45
CA THR A 30 11.48 4.31 -7.39
C THR A 30 11.95 3.81 -6.01
N PRO A 31 11.79 4.60 -4.95
CA PRO A 31 12.04 4.13 -3.57
C PRO A 31 11.30 2.83 -3.26
N GLU A 32 10.10 2.68 -3.82
CA GLU A 32 9.26 1.49 -3.70
C GLU A 32 9.89 0.23 -4.32
N GLN A 33 10.58 0.34 -5.46
CA GLN A 33 11.29 -0.81 -6.05
C GLN A 33 12.51 -1.21 -5.22
N HIS A 34 13.20 -0.25 -4.61
CA HIS A 34 14.29 -0.54 -3.69
C HIS A 34 13.82 -1.18 -2.39
N ARG A 35 12.63 -0.78 -1.90
CA ARG A 35 11.95 -1.45 -0.79
C ARG A 35 11.62 -2.90 -1.14
N GLN A 36 10.98 -3.13 -2.28
CA GLN A 36 10.63 -4.48 -2.74
C GLN A 36 11.88 -5.36 -2.82
N ARG A 37 12.94 -4.87 -3.47
CA ARG A 37 14.22 -5.57 -3.54
C ARG A 37 14.81 -5.84 -2.15
N PHE A 38 14.78 -4.87 -1.23
CA PHE A 38 15.26 -5.07 0.13
C PHE A 38 14.51 -6.21 0.85
N ARG A 39 13.19 -6.34 0.63
CA ARG A 39 12.36 -7.38 1.25
C ARG A 39 12.44 -8.74 0.54
N THR A 40 12.65 -8.75 -0.78
CA THR A 40 12.71 -9.99 -1.58
C THR A 40 14.11 -10.56 -1.74
N LEU A 41 15.16 -9.81 -1.37
CA LEU A 41 16.53 -10.31 -1.36
C LEU A 41 16.66 -11.51 -0.42
N THR A 42 16.94 -12.66 -0.99
CA THR A 42 17.23 -13.91 -0.28
C THR A 42 18.66 -14.36 -0.54
N LEU A 43 19.25 -15.08 0.42
CA LEU A 43 20.54 -15.71 0.22
C LEU A 43 20.34 -16.93 -0.71
N GLU A 44 20.96 -16.90 -1.88
CA GLU A 44 21.02 -18.08 -2.75
C GLU A 44 21.92 -19.17 -2.13
N GLU A 45 21.69 -20.44 -2.47
CA GLU A 45 22.45 -21.59 -1.91
C GLU A 45 23.96 -21.50 -2.20
N SER A 46 24.36 -20.85 -3.30
CA SER A 46 25.75 -20.54 -3.63
C SER A 46 26.16 -19.09 -3.31
N GLY A 47 25.27 -18.34 -2.65
CA GLY A 47 25.41 -16.92 -2.41
C GLY A 47 26.44 -16.58 -1.34
N ARG A 48 27.15 -15.46 -1.51
CA ARG A 48 28.08 -14.94 -0.50
C ARG A 48 27.33 -14.04 0.49
N PRO A 49 27.31 -14.34 1.80
CA PRO A 49 26.61 -13.53 2.79
C PRO A 49 27.04 -12.06 2.80
N PHE A 50 28.33 -11.80 2.58
CA PHE A 50 28.88 -10.45 2.48
C PHE A 50 28.25 -9.64 1.33
N VAL A 51 28.13 -10.26 0.15
CA VAL A 51 27.54 -9.60 -1.02
C VAL A 51 26.06 -9.31 -0.78
N MET A 52 25.33 -10.27 -0.19
CA MET A 52 23.93 -10.06 0.19
C MET A 52 23.79 -8.91 1.19
N ALA A 53 24.61 -8.87 2.25
CA ALA A 53 24.58 -7.80 3.25
C ALA A 53 24.85 -6.42 2.63
N GLN A 54 25.78 -6.34 1.67
CA GLN A 54 26.06 -5.11 0.95
C GLN A 54 24.87 -4.70 0.06
N GLN A 55 24.25 -5.64 -0.65
CA GLN A 55 23.06 -5.37 -1.46
C GLN A 55 21.84 -4.95 -0.62
N LEU A 56 21.67 -5.52 0.58
CA LEU A 56 20.64 -5.11 1.53
C LEU A 56 20.88 -3.67 2.00
N ARG A 57 22.13 -3.34 2.37
CA ARG A 57 22.51 -1.97 2.77
C ARG A 57 22.23 -0.97 1.65
N ASP A 58 22.62 -1.27 0.42
CA ASP A 58 22.42 -0.38 -0.72
C ASP A 58 20.94 -0.20 -1.05
N SER A 59 20.17 -1.29 -1.03
CA SER A 59 18.72 -1.24 -1.28
C SER A 59 18.00 -0.46 -0.20
N CYS A 60 18.33 -0.69 1.08
CA CYS A 60 17.77 0.04 2.22
C CYS A 60 18.11 1.53 2.16
N ARG A 61 19.39 1.88 1.89
CA ARG A 61 19.81 3.27 1.76
C ARG A 61 19.09 3.99 0.63
N LYS A 62 18.97 3.36 -0.54
CA LYS A 62 18.25 3.97 -1.68
C LYS A 62 16.74 4.03 -1.44
N TRP A 63 16.19 3.11 -0.65
CA TRP A 63 14.79 3.17 -0.23
C TRP A 63 14.56 4.30 0.77
N LEU A 64 15.40 4.48 1.79
CA LEU A 64 15.20 5.41 2.91
C LEU A 64 15.84 6.80 2.72
N MET A 65 16.80 6.98 1.81
CA MET A 65 17.50 8.26 1.59
C MET A 65 17.26 8.89 0.19
N ALA A 66 16.13 8.62 -0.45
CA ALA A 66 15.85 9.08 -1.81
C ALA A 66 15.86 10.62 -1.98
N ASP A 67 15.44 11.38 -0.96
CA ASP A 67 15.31 12.84 -1.04
C ASP A 67 15.84 13.55 0.23
N SER A 68 17.09 13.25 0.63
CA SER A 68 17.74 13.86 1.82
C SER A 68 16.84 13.80 3.07
N SER A 69 16.51 12.58 3.49
CA SER A 69 15.51 12.33 4.51
C SER A 69 15.99 12.65 5.92
N ASP A 70 15.19 13.42 6.65
CA ASP A 70 15.31 13.56 8.10
C ASP A 70 14.88 12.24 8.79
N VAL A 71 15.14 12.13 10.10
CA VAL A 71 14.75 10.94 10.88
C VAL A 71 13.24 10.69 10.78
N GLU A 72 12.44 11.75 10.82
CA GLU A 72 10.98 11.67 10.68
C GLU A 72 10.56 11.14 9.31
N ASP A 73 11.21 11.57 8.22
CA ASP A 73 10.92 11.03 6.88
C ASP A 73 11.22 9.54 6.77
N VAL A 74 12.23 9.05 7.50
CA VAL A 74 12.56 7.62 7.57
C VAL A 74 11.46 6.86 8.31
N ILE A 75 11.01 7.39 9.45
CA ILE A 75 9.91 6.81 10.23
C ILE A 75 8.65 6.76 9.37
N ASP A 76 8.26 7.87 8.76
CA ASP A 76 7.08 7.96 7.91
C ASP A 76 7.13 6.97 6.74
N ARG A 77 8.31 6.75 6.14
CA ARG A 77 8.47 5.78 5.06
C ARG A 77 8.25 4.33 5.52
N VAL A 78 8.71 3.99 6.72
CA VAL A 78 8.49 2.67 7.33
C VAL A 78 7.04 2.51 7.78
N VAL A 79 6.44 3.54 8.37
CA VAL A 79 5.04 3.53 8.78
C VAL A 79 4.13 3.40 7.57
N LEU A 80 4.40 4.12 6.49
CA LEU A 80 3.67 4.01 5.23
C LEU A 80 3.72 2.59 4.66
N GLU A 81 4.89 1.95 4.64
CA GLU A 81 5.01 0.54 4.26
C GLU A 81 4.08 -0.33 5.12
N GLN A 82 4.18 -0.18 6.44
CA GLN A 82 3.44 -1.02 7.36
C GLN A 82 1.94 -0.79 7.27
N PHE A 83 1.52 0.46 7.08
CA PHE A 83 0.13 0.86 6.87
C PHE A 83 -0.43 0.15 5.64
N VAL A 84 0.21 0.29 4.48
CA VAL A 84 -0.22 -0.35 3.23
C VAL A 84 -0.26 -1.88 3.35
N ALA A 85 0.68 -2.48 4.07
CA ALA A 85 0.72 -3.93 4.29
C ALA A 85 -0.38 -4.45 5.23
N LYS A 86 -0.93 -3.61 6.13
CA LYS A 86 -2.03 -3.97 7.03
C LYS A 86 -3.41 -3.75 6.42
N LEU A 87 -3.51 -2.99 5.33
CA LEU A 87 -4.78 -2.76 4.65
C LEU A 87 -5.34 -4.06 4.03
N PRO A 88 -6.68 -4.19 3.93
CA PRO A 88 -7.31 -5.25 3.17
C PRO A 88 -6.79 -5.28 1.73
N ARG A 89 -6.66 -6.48 1.13
CA ARG A 89 -6.03 -6.68 -0.18
C ARG A 89 -6.52 -5.73 -1.28
N LYS A 90 -7.84 -5.50 -1.38
CA LYS A 90 -8.43 -4.60 -2.39
C LYS A 90 -7.97 -3.15 -2.20
N THR A 91 -8.07 -2.65 -0.96
CA THR A 91 -7.64 -1.29 -0.60
C THR A 91 -6.13 -1.14 -0.76
N ALA A 92 -5.35 -2.12 -0.32
CA ALA A 92 -3.89 -2.12 -0.45
C ALA A 92 -3.45 -2.04 -1.92
N GLN A 93 -4.06 -2.82 -2.81
CA GLN A 93 -3.77 -2.77 -4.25
C GLN A 93 -4.09 -1.40 -4.85
N TRP A 94 -5.24 -0.83 -4.50
CA TRP A 94 -5.65 0.47 -5.00
C TRP A 94 -4.68 1.57 -4.52
N VAL A 95 -4.36 1.61 -3.23
CA VAL A 95 -3.38 2.56 -2.67
C VAL A 95 -2.01 2.41 -3.36
N GLN A 96 -1.55 1.17 -3.60
CA GLN A 96 -0.28 0.92 -4.29
C GLN A 96 -0.27 1.40 -5.75
N CYS A 97 -1.38 1.28 -6.48
CA CYS A 97 -1.51 1.79 -7.85
C CYS A 97 -1.28 3.31 -7.91
N HIS A 98 -1.70 4.04 -6.86
CA HIS A 98 -1.55 5.49 -6.76
C HIS A 98 -0.18 5.96 -6.22
N ARG A 99 0.70 5.04 -5.79
CA ARG A 99 2.08 5.30 -5.33
C ARG A 99 2.19 6.52 -4.39
N PRO A 100 1.55 6.49 -3.21
CA PRO A 100 1.59 7.61 -2.27
C PRO A 100 3.02 7.94 -1.86
N THR A 101 3.32 9.23 -1.79
CA THR A 101 4.63 9.74 -1.32
C THR A 101 4.66 10.03 0.17
N SER A 102 3.49 10.10 0.82
CA SER A 102 3.36 10.36 2.26
C SER A 102 2.27 9.50 2.90
N LEU A 103 2.35 9.34 4.22
CA LEU A 103 1.36 8.60 5.01
C LEU A 103 -0.04 9.22 4.89
N ASN A 104 -0.14 10.55 5.01
CA ASN A 104 -1.42 11.26 4.88
C ASN A 104 -2.09 11.00 3.53
N GLN A 105 -1.33 11.02 2.45
CA GLN A 105 -1.86 10.71 1.13
C GLN A 105 -2.38 9.27 1.06
N ALA A 106 -1.66 8.30 1.64
CA ALA A 106 -2.09 6.91 1.68
C ALA A 106 -3.36 6.70 2.51
N ILE A 107 -3.52 7.42 3.61
CA ILE A 107 -4.73 7.39 4.45
C ILE A 107 -5.93 7.88 3.67
N GLN A 108 -5.84 9.10 3.09
CA GLN A 108 -6.92 9.68 2.30
C GLN A 108 -7.34 8.73 1.17
N LEU A 109 -6.34 8.18 0.47
CA LEU A 109 -6.53 7.18 -0.55
C LEU A 109 -7.29 5.94 0.01
N ALA A 110 -6.83 5.36 1.11
CA ALA A 110 -7.49 4.18 1.69
C ALA A 110 -8.95 4.46 2.07
N GLU A 111 -9.22 5.63 2.65
CA GLU A 111 -10.56 6.08 3.02
C GLU A 111 -11.47 6.24 1.80
N ASP A 112 -11.00 6.92 0.75
CA ASP A 112 -11.75 7.11 -0.50
C ASP A 112 -12.17 5.77 -1.11
N GLN A 113 -11.27 4.78 -1.13
CA GLN A 113 -11.56 3.45 -1.65
C GLN A 113 -12.52 2.65 -0.75
N MET A 114 -12.49 2.85 0.56
CA MET A 114 -13.41 2.21 1.51
C MET A 114 -14.80 2.82 1.45
N VAL A 115 -14.91 4.13 1.19
CA VAL A 115 -16.18 4.83 0.97
C VAL A 115 -16.77 4.49 -0.40
N ALA A 116 -15.93 4.39 -1.45
CA ALA A 116 -16.37 4.03 -2.80
C ALA A 116 -16.76 2.54 -2.93
N CYS A 117 -16.24 1.68 -2.05
CA CYS A 117 -16.55 0.25 -2.01
C CYS A 117 -16.73 -0.21 -0.55
N PRO A 118 -17.83 0.18 0.11
CA PRO A 118 -18.15 -0.38 1.43
C PRO A 118 -18.29 -1.88 1.24
N GLY A 119 -17.60 -2.65 2.08
CA GLY A 119 -17.38 -4.07 1.88
C GLY A 119 -18.62 -4.80 1.38
N VAL A 120 -18.51 -5.41 0.20
CA VAL A 120 -19.33 -6.58 -0.14
C VAL A 120 -18.85 -7.70 0.78
N GLY A 121 -19.33 -7.67 2.02
CA GLY A 121 -19.41 -8.79 2.92
C GLY A 121 -20.85 -9.33 2.85
N ASP A 122 -20.97 -10.51 2.26
CA ASP A 122 -22.02 -11.51 2.42
C ASP A 122 -23.50 -11.20 2.05
N PRO A 123 -24.09 -11.96 1.09
CA PRO A 123 -25.53 -12.09 0.92
C PRO A 123 -26.09 -13.26 1.73
N LEU A 124 -26.93 -13.00 2.73
CA LEU A 124 -28.19 -13.74 2.99
C LEU A 124 -28.99 -13.03 4.10
N PRO A 125 -30.28 -12.72 3.86
CA PRO A 125 -31.28 -13.46 4.61
C PRO A 125 -32.03 -14.40 3.67
N SER A 126 -32.21 -15.62 4.19
CA SER A 126 -32.94 -16.72 3.60
C SER A 126 -34.26 -16.25 3.00
N ALA A 127 -34.57 -16.78 1.81
CA ALA A 127 -35.81 -16.58 1.08
C ALA A 127 -37.01 -16.40 2.01
N THR A 128 -37.66 -15.25 1.87
CA THR A 128 -39.03 -15.04 2.32
C THR A 128 -39.93 -15.87 1.40
N LEU A 129 -40.26 -17.09 1.80
CA LEU A 129 -41.50 -17.72 1.35
C LEU A 129 -42.36 -17.94 2.58
N SER A 130 -43.11 -16.89 2.87
CA SER A 130 -44.29 -16.95 3.72
C SER A 130 -45.30 -17.89 3.08
N LEU A 131 -45.60 -18.98 3.78
CA LEU A 131 -46.84 -19.75 3.61
C LEU A 131 -47.43 -19.92 5.01
N SER A 132 -48.20 -18.91 5.42
CA SER A 132 -49.33 -19.15 6.31
C SER A 132 -50.19 -20.27 5.73
N LEU A 133 -50.41 -21.38 6.43
CA LEU A 133 -51.75 -21.96 6.63
C LEU A 133 -51.74 -23.23 7.52
N PHE A 134 -52.52 -23.18 8.60
CA PHE A 134 -53.21 -24.28 9.31
C PHE A 134 -52.47 -25.13 10.37
N PRO A 135 -53.21 -25.68 11.37
CA PRO A 135 -53.06 -25.31 12.77
C PRO A 135 -52.60 -26.48 13.66
N SER A 136 -52.16 -26.15 14.88
CA SER A 136 -51.86 -27.11 15.94
C SER A 136 -52.97 -28.14 16.16
N PRO A 137 -52.59 -29.36 16.53
CA PRO A 137 -53.21 -29.99 17.68
C PRO A 137 -52.18 -30.43 18.74
N LEU A 138 -52.68 -30.37 19.97
CA LEU A 138 -52.08 -30.65 21.27
C LEU A 138 -51.60 -32.11 21.47
N PRO A 139 -50.90 -32.41 22.59
CA PRO A 139 -50.01 -33.56 22.72
C PRO A 139 -50.74 -34.82 23.18
N LEU A 140 -50.17 -35.99 22.89
CA LEU A 140 -50.48 -37.22 23.59
C LEU A 140 -49.22 -37.86 24.14
N GLN A 141 -49.25 -38.08 25.44
CA GLN A 141 -48.27 -38.83 26.23
C GLN A 141 -48.20 -40.30 25.79
N THR A 142 -47.08 -40.96 26.10
CA THR A 142 -46.98 -42.15 27.01
C THR A 142 -45.63 -42.85 26.75
N CYS A 143 -44.75 -42.88 27.76
CA CYS A 143 -44.34 -44.07 28.55
C CYS A 143 -43.31 -44.96 27.83
N THR A 144 -42.03 -44.95 28.24
CA THR A 144 -41.35 -45.75 29.30
C THR A 144 -40.48 -46.88 28.71
N SER A 145 -39.19 -46.82 29.04
CA SER A 145 -38.29 -47.94 29.43
C SER A 145 -38.17 -49.20 28.56
N SER A 146 -36.97 -49.44 28.06
CA SER A 146 -36.07 -50.52 28.53
C SER A 146 -34.64 -50.26 28.07
#